data_AF-A0A4R8CKB6-F1
#
_entry.id   AF-A0A4R8CKB6-F1
#
_cell.length_a   1.000
_cell.length_b   1.000
_cell.length_c   1.000
_cell.angle_alpha   90.00
_cell.angle_beta   90.00
_cell.angle_gamma   90.00
#
_symmetry.space_group_name_H-M   'P 1'
#
loop_
_entity.id
_entity.type
_entity.pdbx_description
1 polymer ?
#
loop_
_entity_poly.entity_id
_entity_poly.type
_entity_poly.pdbx_seq_one_letter_code
_entity_poly.pdbx_strand_id
1 'polypeptide(L)'
;MIAVPPAVTAGVAVFDRHTGQFVEQLNADHQFRSASVVKLLIVLDFMWDRGPQYDVPPADQERLEVMLRSSDDDAASYYWDELGGAAIVERMVARLGLTDTAGPPATHPGFWGYVAITAADTVRIYRYILDRAPQPVGAYVMDLLHTPTRYGTDGFDQFFGIPSVFDPDFSIKQGWSGFHGSSGYQSDRAKPESALDLVSDALHTTGTVGVDDRSIVAVFTLHPSGTPYEQAYAVVTQLTAGLTVPGGVRAQAG
;
A
#
# COMPACT_ATOMS: atom_id res chain seq x y z
N MET A 1 9.83 -4.88 -21.09
CA MET A 1 10.80 -4.83 -19.98
C MET A 1 10.52 -3.55 -19.22
N ILE A 2 10.27 -3.64 -17.91
CA ILE A 2 9.97 -2.48 -17.07
C ILE A 2 11.24 -1.61 -17.00
N ALA A 3 11.16 -0.37 -17.49
CA ALA A 3 12.28 0.56 -17.52
C ALA A 3 12.28 1.40 -16.24
N VAL A 4 13.21 1.12 -15.33
CA VAL A 4 13.36 1.87 -14.07
C VAL A 4 14.41 2.97 -14.25
N PRO A 5 14.12 4.23 -13.89
CA PRO A 5 15.11 5.30 -13.92
C PRO A 5 16.37 4.95 -13.12
N PRO A 6 17.56 5.42 -13.53
CA PRO A 6 18.78 5.25 -12.75
C PRO A 6 18.61 5.77 -11.32
N ALA A 7 19.20 5.07 -10.34
CA ALA A 7 19.14 5.37 -8.91
C ALA A 7 17.75 5.23 -8.22
N VAL A 8 16.72 4.78 -8.95
CA VAL A 8 15.44 4.35 -8.35
C VAL A 8 15.48 2.84 -8.19
N THR A 9 15.18 2.35 -6.99
CA THR A 9 14.90 0.93 -6.76
C THR A 9 13.41 0.71 -6.92
N ALA A 10 13.00 -0.28 -7.70
CA ALA A 10 11.58 -0.58 -7.90
C ALA A 10 11.29 -2.07 -7.71
N GLY A 11 10.11 -2.35 -7.14
CA GLY A 11 9.49 -3.66 -7.01
C GLY A 11 8.10 -3.60 -7.62
N VAL A 12 7.79 -4.51 -8.53
CA VAL A 12 6.53 -4.53 -9.29
C VAL A 12 5.95 -5.93 -9.27
N ALA A 13 4.64 -6.01 -9.08
CA ALA A 13 3.85 -7.19 -9.33
C ALA A 13 2.49 -6.79 -9.92
N VAL A 14 2.12 -7.40 -11.05
CA VAL A 14 0.77 -7.32 -11.61
C VAL A 14 0.21 -8.72 -11.72
N PHE A 15 -0.96 -8.95 -11.13
CA PHE A 15 -1.63 -10.24 -11.09
C PHE A 15 -3.01 -10.13 -11.74
N ASP A 16 -3.25 -10.93 -12.79
CA ASP A 16 -4.56 -11.04 -13.45
C ASP A 16 -5.39 -12.10 -12.73
N ARG A 17 -6.43 -11.67 -12.02
CA ARG A 17 -7.30 -12.57 -11.24
C ARG A 17 -8.09 -13.53 -12.11
N HIS A 18 -8.38 -13.18 -13.37
CA HIS A 18 -9.12 -14.08 -14.27
C HIS A 18 -8.29 -15.29 -14.69
N THR A 19 -6.99 -15.10 -14.93
CA THR A 19 -6.09 -16.18 -15.33
C THR A 19 -5.38 -16.81 -14.12
N GLY A 20 -5.38 -16.12 -12.98
CA GLY A 20 -4.68 -16.54 -11.77
C GLY A 20 -3.16 -16.46 -11.89
N GLN A 21 -2.64 -15.61 -12.78
CA GLN A 21 -1.22 -15.51 -13.11
C GLN A 21 -0.67 -14.11 -12.86
N PHE A 22 0.61 -14.04 -12.50
CA PHE A 22 1.37 -12.80 -12.60
C PHE A 22 1.69 -12.51 -14.07
N VAL A 23 1.38 -11.31 -14.54
CA VAL A 23 1.60 -10.88 -15.93
C VAL A 23 2.79 -9.95 -16.08
N GLU A 24 3.19 -9.26 -14.99
CA GLU A 24 4.40 -8.44 -14.91
C GLU A 24 5.01 -8.60 -13.52
N GLN A 25 6.33 -8.78 -13.45
CA GLN A 25 7.08 -8.82 -12.19
C GLN A 25 8.47 -8.20 -12.37
N LEU A 26 8.91 -7.48 -11.34
CA LEU A 26 10.27 -6.98 -11.20
C LEU A 26 10.59 -6.92 -9.71
N ASN A 27 11.66 -7.60 -9.24
CA ASN A 27 12.05 -7.59 -7.82
C ASN A 27 10.85 -7.77 -6.87
N ALA A 28 9.95 -8.71 -7.21
CA ALA A 28 8.64 -8.79 -6.57
C ALA A 28 8.72 -9.23 -5.09
N ASP A 29 9.84 -9.85 -4.70
CA ASP A 29 10.24 -10.31 -3.38
C ASP A 29 11.18 -9.33 -2.64
N HIS A 30 11.56 -8.20 -3.27
CA HIS A 30 12.36 -7.19 -2.60
C HIS A 30 11.55 -6.47 -1.52
N GLN A 31 12.13 -6.33 -0.32
CA GLN A 31 11.49 -5.66 0.81
C GLN A 31 11.62 -4.14 0.69
N PHE A 32 10.48 -3.47 0.85
CA PHE A 32 10.34 -2.03 0.94
C PHE A 32 9.75 -1.66 2.29
N ARG A 33 10.05 -0.45 2.79
CA ARG A 33 9.24 0.12 3.86
C ARG A 33 7.84 0.33 3.32
N SER A 34 6.85 -0.28 3.96
CA SER A 34 5.47 -0.23 3.50
C SER A 34 4.86 1.17 3.45
N ALA A 35 5.37 2.10 4.27
CA ALA A 35 4.69 3.35 4.56
C ALA A 35 3.20 3.07 4.87
N SER A 36 2.28 3.82 4.27
CA SER A 36 0.84 3.66 4.51
C SER A 36 0.20 2.40 3.92
N VAL A 37 0.93 1.56 3.18
CA VAL A 37 0.36 0.29 2.65
C VAL A 37 0.08 -0.71 3.79
N VAL A 38 0.81 -0.63 4.92
CA VAL A 38 0.56 -1.47 6.11
C VAL A 38 -0.85 -1.31 6.68
N LYS A 39 -1.52 -0.19 6.41
CA LYS A 39 -2.90 0.05 6.86
C LYS A 39 -3.88 -1.02 6.36
N LEU A 40 -3.55 -1.73 5.27
CA LEU A 40 -4.29 -2.92 4.82
C LEU A 40 -4.18 -4.08 5.83
N LEU A 41 -3.00 -4.32 6.40
CA LEU A 41 -2.82 -5.33 7.45
C LEU A 41 -3.53 -4.93 8.74
N ILE A 42 -3.48 -3.64 9.09
CA ILE A 42 -4.15 -3.10 10.29
C ILE A 42 -5.67 -3.30 10.21
N VAL A 43 -6.32 -2.92 9.11
CA VAL A 43 -7.77 -3.10 8.97
C VAL A 43 -8.16 -4.58 8.92
N LEU A 44 -7.36 -5.43 8.27
CA LEU A 44 -7.63 -6.87 8.23
C LEU A 44 -7.50 -7.52 9.59
N ASP A 45 -6.51 -7.13 10.39
CA ASP A 45 -6.36 -7.62 11.76
C ASP A 45 -7.49 -7.15 12.67
N PHE A 46 -7.90 -5.88 12.54
CA PHE A 46 -9.11 -5.37 13.20
C PHE A 46 -10.33 -6.24 12.86
N MET A 47 -10.56 -6.60 11.60
CA MET A 47 -11.77 -7.36 11.23
C MET A 47 -11.70 -8.86 11.57
N TRP A 48 -10.51 -9.44 11.72
CA TRP A 48 -10.29 -10.88 11.56
C TRP A 48 -11.17 -11.78 12.43
N ASP A 49 -11.25 -11.50 13.73
CA ASP A 49 -11.93 -12.36 14.71
C ASP A 49 -13.34 -11.87 15.08
N ARG A 50 -13.83 -10.83 14.40
CA ARG A 50 -15.12 -10.20 14.72
C ARG A 50 -16.29 -10.83 13.94
N GLY A 51 -15.98 -11.53 12.85
CA GLY A 51 -16.95 -12.26 12.03
C GLY A 51 -17.74 -11.35 11.07
N PRO A 52 -18.43 -11.93 10.06
CA PRO A 52 -19.09 -11.17 8.99
C PRO A 52 -20.32 -10.36 9.42
N GLN A 53 -20.85 -10.62 10.62
CA GLN A 53 -22.01 -9.91 11.19
C GLN A 53 -21.59 -8.83 12.18
N TYR A 54 -20.28 -8.57 12.32
CA TYR A 54 -19.80 -7.50 13.16
C TYR A 54 -20.24 -6.16 12.60
N ASP A 55 -21.06 -5.46 13.37
CA ASP A 55 -21.40 -4.07 13.10
C ASP A 55 -20.26 -3.19 13.61
N VAL A 56 -19.50 -2.61 12.69
CA VAL A 56 -18.38 -1.73 13.01
C VAL A 56 -18.95 -0.51 13.75
N PRO A 57 -18.55 -0.22 14.98
CA PRO A 57 -19.08 0.92 15.72
C PRO A 57 -18.85 2.24 14.96
N PRO A 58 -19.73 3.26 15.08
CA PRO A 58 -19.60 4.51 14.33
C PRO A 58 -18.23 5.18 14.45
N ALA A 59 -17.64 5.20 15.65
CA ALA A 59 -16.31 5.76 15.86
C ALA A 59 -15.20 5.00 15.11
N ASP A 60 -15.34 3.67 14.98
CA ASP A 60 -14.41 2.86 14.21
C ASP A 60 -14.64 3.01 12.71
N GLN A 61 -15.91 3.17 12.26
CA GLN A 61 -16.24 3.47 10.87
C GLN A 61 -15.58 4.77 10.41
N GLU A 62 -15.78 5.86 11.17
CA GLU A 62 -15.18 7.17 10.88
C GLU A 62 -13.65 7.08 10.79
N ARG A 63 -13.03 6.35 11.73
CA ARG A 63 -11.56 6.21 11.78
C ARG A 63 -11.02 5.34 10.66
N LEU A 64 -11.65 4.20 10.37
CA LEU A 64 -11.24 3.32 9.26
C LEU A 64 -11.43 3.99 7.90
N GLU A 65 -12.50 4.77 7.75
CA GLU A 65 -12.79 5.52 6.53
C GLU A 65 -11.63 6.48 6.20
N VAL A 66 -11.24 7.35 7.13
CA VAL A 66 -10.14 8.30 6.90
C VAL A 66 -8.78 7.60 6.79
N MET A 67 -8.57 6.51 7.52
CA MET A 67 -7.33 5.71 7.44
C MET A 67 -7.14 5.10 6.04
N LEU A 68 -8.20 4.57 5.44
CA LEU A 68 -8.09 3.89 4.15
C LEU A 68 -8.19 4.84 2.96
N ARG A 69 -9.12 5.81 3.00
CA ARG A 69 -9.35 6.75 1.88
C ARG A 69 -8.36 7.89 1.82
N SER A 70 -8.05 8.49 2.98
CA SER A 70 -7.20 9.68 3.10
C SER A 70 -5.85 9.36 3.77
N SER A 71 -5.56 8.07 3.97
CA SER A 71 -4.30 7.61 4.54
C SER A 71 -3.95 8.18 5.91
N ASP A 72 -4.96 8.48 6.75
CA ASP A 72 -4.74 9.16 8.03
C ASP A 72 -3.84 8.38 9.00
N ASP A 73 -2.86 9.08 9.58
CA ASP A 73 -1.81 8.50 10.42
C ASP A 73 -2.17 8.41 11.89
N ASP A 74 -2.99 9.32 12.40
CA ASP A 74 -3.50 9.25 13.77
C ASP A 74 -4.45 8.05 13.89
N ALA A 75 -5.29 7.83 12.89
CA ALA A 75 -6.16 6.67 12.77
C ALA A 75 -5.37 5.34 12.73
N ALA A 76 -4.28 5.29 11.96
CA ALA A 76 -3.42 4.11 11.92
C ALA A 76 -2.67 3.88 13.23
N SER A 77 -2.16 4.95 13.85
CA SER A 77 -1.44 4.86 15.12
C SER A 77 -2.36 4.40 16.24
N TYR A 78 -3.62 4.86 16.26
CA TYR A 78 -4.64 4.35 17.18
C TYR A 78 -4.79 2.83 17.08
N TYR A 79 -5.03 2.29 15.88
CA TYR A 79 -5.20 0.84 15.74
C TYR A 79 -3.89 0.07 15.93
N TRP A 80 -2.75 0.66 15.58
CA TRP A 80 -1.45 0.07 15.87
C TRP A 80 -1.28 -0.14 17.38
N ASP A 81 -1.53 0.88 18.19
CA ASP A 81 -1.39 0.79 19.64
C ASP A 81 -2.42 -0.14 20.26
N GLU A 82 -3.70 0.00 19.88
CA GLU A 82 -4.81 -0.80 20.44
C GLU A 82 -4.70 -2.30 20.10
N LEU A 83 -4.15 -2.65 18.94
CA LEU A 83 -4.04 -4.05 18.48
C LEU A 83 -2.67 -4.67 18.79
N GLY A 84 -1.82 -4.00 19.58
CA GLY A 84 -0.56 -4.56 20.08
C GLY A 84 0.64 -4.40 19.15
N GLY A 85 0.61 -3.39 18.29
CA GLY A 85 1.73 -2.95 17.46
C GLY A 85 2.20 -4.01 16.46
N ALA A 86 3.49 -4.36 16.52
CA ALA A 86 4.10 -5.34 15.61
C ALA A 86 3.42 -6.73 15.63
N ALA A 87 2.69 -7.07 16.71
CA ALA A 87 1.91 -8.30 16.78
C ALA A 87 0.80 -8.38 15.71
N ILE A 88 0.32 -7.24 15.19
CA ILE A 88 -0.58 -7.17 14.02
C ILE A 88 0.08 -7.87 12.82
N VAL A 89 1.35 -7.53 12.57
CA VAL A 89 2.11 -8.02 11.42
C VAL A 89 2.37 -9.50 11.57
N GLU A 90 2.76 -9.97 12.75
CA GLU A 90 2.98 -11.40 13.03
C GLU A 90 1.72 -12.23 12.76
N ARG A 91 0.55 -11.77 13.25
CA ARG A 91 -0.72 -12.43 12.99
C ARG A 91 -1.07 -12.44 11.51
N MET A 92 -0.94 -11.31 10.82
CA MET A 92 -1.27 -11.21 9.40
C MET A 92 -0.32 -12.00 8.49
N VAL A 93 0.97 -12.04 8.81
CA VAL A 93 1.96 -12.88 8.12
C VAL A 93 1.51 -14.35 8.15
N ALA A 94 1.18 -14.87 9.34
CA ALA A 94 0.73 -16.24 9.49
C ALA A 94 -0.61 -16.50 8.79
N ARG A 95 -1.58 -15.59 8.96
CA ARG A 95 -2.96 -15.73 8.45
C ARG A 95 -3.05 -15.63 6.92
N LEU A 96 -2.24 -14.77 6.31
CA LEU A 96 -2.26 -14.52 4.86
C LEU A 96 -1.20 -15.33 4.09
N GLY A 97 -0.23 -15.92 4.81
CA GLY A 97 0.90 -16.63 4.21
C GLY A 97 1.86 -15.68 3.50
N LEU A 98 2.15 -14.54 4.12
CA LEU A 98 3.11 -13.55 3.60
C LEU A 98 4.52 -14.09 3.83
N THR A 99 5.36 -14.11 2.80
CA THR A 99 6.66 -14.80 2.88
C THR A 99 7.81 -13.88 3.24
N ASP A 100 7.67 -12.60 2.93
CA ASP A 100 8.75 -11.62 3.02
C ASP A 100 8.30 -10.34 3.74
N THR A 101 7.08 -10.34 4.28
CA THR A 101 6.57 -9.26 5.14
C THR A 101 7.04 -9.48 6.57
N ALA A 102 7.58 -8.43 7.19
CA ALA A 102 8.08 -8.48 8.56
C ALA A 102 7.75 -7.19 9.32
N GLY A 103 7.66 -7.30 10.65
CA GLY A 103 7.49 -6.15 11.52
C GLY A 103 8.59 -5.08 11.32
N PRO A 104 8.38 -3.86 11.80
CA PRO A 104 9.40 -2.83 11.70
C PRO A 104 10.69 -3.28 12.42
N PRO A 105 11.86 -2.69 12.09
CA PRO A 105 13.11 -2.99 12.78
C PRO A 105 12.95 -2.89 14.30
N ALA A 106 13.62 -3.77 15.06
CA ALA A 106 13.53 -3.78 16.52
C ALA A 106 13.98 -2.46 17.18
N THR A 107 14.74 -1.65 16.46
CA THR A 107 15.14 -0.29 16.86
C THR A 107 14.02 0.75 16.69
N HIS A 108 12.95 0.41 15.97
CA HIS A 108 11.83 1.28 15.58
C HIS A 108 10.45 0.59 15.78
N PRO A 109 10.16 -0.06 16.92
CA PRO A 109 8.96 -0.88 17.07
C PRO A 109 7.63 -0.11 16.95
N GLY A 110 7.64 1.21 17.19
CA GLY A 110 6.47 2.09 17.04
C GLY A 110 6.28 2.66 15.63
N PHE A 111 7.23 2.44 14.71
CA PHE A 111 7.17 2.99 13.36
C PHE A 111 6.44 2.01 12.44
N TRP A 112 5.11 1.96 12.50
CA TRP A 112 4.31 1.05 11.67
C TRP A 112 4.61 1.18 10.17
N GLY A 113 4.97 2.39 9.69
CA GLY A 113 5.35 2.61 8.29
C GLY A 113 6.66 1.94 7.88
N TYR A 114 7.44 1.43 8.85
CA TYR A 114 8.69 0.70 8.62
C TYR A 114 8.47 -0.82 8.55
N VAL A 115 7.22 -1.30 8.58
CA VAL A 115 6.92 -2.69 8.25
C VAL A 115 7.50 -3.00 6.87
N ALA A 116 8.35 -4.02 6.81
CA ALA A 116 8.90 -4.52 5.55
C ALA A 116 7.78 -5.23 4.78
N ILE A 117 7.59 -4.90 3.51
CA ILE A 117 6.58 -5.49 2.64
C ILE A 117 7.14 -5.64 1.22
N THR A 118 6.55 -6.53 0.43
CA THR A 118 6.96 -6.77 -0.97
C THR A 118 5.78 -6.59 -1.92
N ALA A 119 6.08 -6.45 -3.22
CA ALA A 119 5.04 -6.38 -4.23
C ALA A 119 4.24 -7.69 -4.32
N ALA A 120 4.91 -8.85 -4.19
CA ALA A 120 4.27 -10.16 -4.20
C ALA A 120 3.35 -10.39 -2.98
N ASP A 121 3.78 -9.98 -1.79
CA ASP A 121 2.95 -10.07 -0.58
C ASP A 121 1.77 -9.10 -0.62
N THR A 122 1.96 -7.91 -1.20
CA THR A 122 0.84 -6.98 -1.44
C THR A 122 -0.22 -7.62 -2.34
N VAL A 123 0.18 -8.35 -3.38
CA VAL A 123 -0.77 -9.13 -4.18
C VAL A 123 -1.49 -10.20 -3.35
N ARG A 124 -0.81 -10.90 -2.45
CA ARG A 124 -1.44 -11.88 -1.54
C ARG A 124 -2.48 -11.24 -0.62
N ILE A 125 -2.22 -10.02 -0.13
CA ILE A 125 -3.15 -9.23 0.69
C ILE A 125 -4.43 -8.93 -0.10
N TYR A 126 -4.31 -8.32 -1.29
CA TYR A 126 -5.48 -8.01 -2.13
C TYR A 126 -6.26 -9.27 -2.55
N ARG A 127 -5.57 -10.36 -2.89
CA ARG A 127 -6.22 -11.65 -3.19
C ARG A 127 -7.00 -12.19 -2.00
N TYR A 128 -6.51 -12.00 -0.77
CA TYR A 128 -7.32 -12.36 0.40
C TYR A 128 -8.57 -11.50 0.49
N ILE A 129 -8.43 -10.16 0.41
CA ILE A 129 -9.55 -9.22 0.49
C ILE A 129 -10.64 -9.56 -0.54
N LEU A 130 -10.23 -9.82 -1.79
CA LEU A 130 -11.13 -10.03 -2.92
C LEU A 130 -11.70 -11.45 -3.01
N ASP A 131 -10.89 -12.47 -2.72
CA ASP A 131 -11.23 -13.85 -3.08
C ASP A 131 -11.56 -14.73 -1.86
N ARG A 132 -11.20 -14.32 -0.62
CA ARG A 132 -11.24 -15.21 0.56
C ARG A 132 -11.83 -14.59 1.82
N ALA A 133 -11.74 -13.27 1.99
CA ALA A 133 -12.34 -12.60 3.13
C ALA A 133 -13.86 -12.85 3.15
N PRO A 134 -14.51 -12.93 4.33
CA PRO A 134 -15.96 -12.94 4.38
C PRO A 134 -16.52 -11.75 3.59
N GLN A 135 -17.55 -11.97 2.77
CA GLN A 135 -18.01 -10.97 1.80
C GLN A 135 -18.26 -9.57 2.40
N PRO A 136 -18.87 -9.41 3.60
CA PRO A 136 -19.04 -8.10 4.21
C PRO A 136 -17.71 -7.39 4.52
N VAL A 137 -16.69 -8.13 4.93
CA VAL A 137 -15.35 -7.60 5.23
C VAL A 137 -14.64 -7.18 3.94
N GLY A 138 -14.66 -8.06 2.93
CA GLY A 138 -14.05 -7.76 1.62
C GLY A 138 -14.69 -6.54 0.97
N ALA A 139 -16.02 -6.48 0.95
CA ALA A 139 -16.77 -5.34 0.43
C ALA A 139 -16.46 -4.04 1.20
N TYR A 140 -16.50 -4.07 2.54
CA TYR A 140 -16.20 -2.89 3.35
C TYR A 140 -14.82 -2.30 3.06
N VAL A 141 -13.78 -3.13 2.96
CA VAL A 141 -12.43 -2.65 2.64
C VAL A 141 -12.37 -2.12 1.22
N MET A 142 -12.87 -2.88 0.23
CA MET A 142 -12.77 -2.47 -1.18
C MET A 142 -13.60 -1.22 -1.49
N ASP A 143 -14.79 -1.06 -0.91
CA ASP A 143 -15.62 0.15 -1.08
C ASP A 143 -14.87 1.43 -0.67
N LEU A 144 -14.10 1.35 0.43
CA LEU A 144 -13.25 2.44 0.89
C LEU A 144 -12.07 2.68 -0.06
N LEU A 145 -11.42 1.62 -0.55
CA LEU A 145 -10.28 1.75 -1.48
C LEU A 145 -10.70 2.22 -2.89
N HIS A 146 -11.93 1.94 -3.32
CA HIS A 146 -12.53 2.44 -4.57
C HIS A 146 -12.91 3.91 -4.52
N THR A 147 -12.98 4.48 -3.32
CA THR A 147 -13.37 5.87 -3.14
C THR A 147 -12.26 6.67 -2.44
N PRO A 148 -11.02 6.63 -2.96
CA PRO A 148 -9.91 7.36 -2.34
C PRO A 148 -10.17 8.87 -2.42
N THR A 149 -9.66 9.62 -1.43
CA THR A 149 -9.61 11.07 -1.55
C THR A 149 -8.39 11.48 -2.36
N ARG A 150 -8.45 12.61 -3.07
CA ARG A 150 -7.29 13.08 -3.85
C ARG A 150 -6.06 13.36 -3.00
N TYR A 151 -6.28 13.93 -1.82
CA TYR A 151 -5.21 14.32 -0.91
C TYR A 151 -5.27 13.49 0.35
N GLY A 152 -4.11 13.05 0.85
CA GLY A 152 -4.00 12.52 2.20
C GLY A 152 -4.37 13.57 3.24
N THR A 153 -4.59 13.16 4.50
CA THR A 153 -4.87 14.13 5.58
C THR A 153 -3.69 15.07 5.86
N ASP A 154 -2.49 14.69 5.43
CA ASP A 154 -1.27 15.51 5.42
C ASP A 154 -1.12 16.44 4.21
N GLY A 155 -2.08 16.42 3.28
CA GLY A 155 -2.13 17.30 2.10
C GLY A 155 -1.38 16.81 0.87
N PHE A 156 -0.75 15.63 0.90
CA PHE A 156 -0.06 15.08 -0.27
C PHE A 156 -1.05 14.54 -1.32
N ASP A 157 -0.82 14.85 -2.60
CA ASP A 157 -1.63 14.33 -3.71
C ASP A 157 -1.34 12.84 -3.91
N GLN A 158 -2.29 11.98 -3.56
CA GLN A 158 -2.14 10.53 -3.66
C GLN A 158 -2.63 9.94 -4.99
N PHE A 159 -2.88 10.77 -6.01
CA PHE A 159 -3.38 10.32 -7.32
C PHE A 159 -2.24 10.00 -8.32
N PHE A 160 -1.02 9.75 -7.85
CA PHE A 160 0.06 9.18 -8.68
C PHE A 160 -0.16 7.70 -8.99
N GLY A 161 0.53 7.20 -10.02
CA GLY A 161 0.51 5.77 -10.33
C GLY A 161 -0.82 5.34 -10.92
N ILE A 162 -1.47 4.34 -10.32
CA ILE A 162 -2.73 3.75 -10.79
C ILE A 162 -3.79 4.81 -11.20
N PRO A 163 -4.21 5.73 -10.32
CA PRO A 163 -5.25 6.73 -10.60
C PRO A 163 -4.87 7.79 -11.63
N SER A 164 -3.57 7.99 -11.91
CA SER A 164 -3.11 8.86 -13.01
C SER A 164 -3.10 8.16 -14.37
N VAL A 165 -3.11 6.82 -14.37
CA VAL A 165 -2.88 6.00 -15.57
C VAL A 165 -4.17 5.35 -16.05
N PHE A 166 -5.05 4.93 -15.15
CA PHE A 166 -6.24 4.15 -15.47
C PHE A 166 -7.52 4.86 -15.03
N ASP A 167 -8.57 4.76 -15.84
CA ASP A 167 -9.91 5.34 -15.59
C ASP A 167 -11.00 4.31 -15.96
N PRO A 168 -12.20 4.34 -15.32
CA PRO A 168 -12.50 4.83 -13.97
C PRO A 168 -12.44 3.72 -12.90
N ASP A 169 -12.30 2.46 -13.32
CA ASP A 169 -12.46 1.28 -12.48
C ASP A 169 -11.13 0.92 -11.79
N PHE A 170 -10.81 1.63 -10.71
CA PHE A 170 -9.66 1.31 -9.86
C PHE A 170 -10.00 1.39 -8.36
N SER A 171 -9.18 0.75 -7.55
CA SER A 171 -9.06 1.02 -6.11
C SER A 171 -7.59 1.31 -5.78
N ILE A 172 -7.31 2.04 -4.70
CA ILE A 172 -5.93 2.28 -4.26
C ILE A 172 -5.74 2.26 -2.75
N LYS A 173 -4.58 1.76 -2.32
CA LYS A 173 -3.93 2.21 -1.09
C LYS A 173 -2.50 2.66 -1.42
N GLN A 174 -2.26 3.94 -1.25
CA GLN A 174 -0.98 4.58 -1.53
C GLN A 174 -0.08 4.57 -0.29
N GLY A 175 1.23 4.71 -0.49
CA GLY A 175 2.22 4.87 0.58
C GLY A 175 3.33 5.86 0.21
N TRP A 176 3.70 6.74 1.15
CA TRP A 176 4.83 7.64 1.00
C TRP A 176 5.56 7.85 2.33
N SER A 177 6.87 8.10 2.27
CA SER A 177 7.67 8.51 3.44
C SER A 177 8.96 9.19 2.99
N GLY A 178 9.48 10.14 3.77
CA GLY A 178 10.79 10.76 3.53
C GLY A 178 10.73 12.11 2.83
N PHE A 179 9.57 12.54 2.35
CA PHE A 179 9.38 13.85 1.72
C PHE A 179 9.15 14.96 2.75
N HIS A 180 9.64 16.16 2.45
CA HIS A 180 9.42 17.33 3.31
C HIS A 180 7.92 17.58 3.52
N GLY A 181 7.49 17.61 4.78
CA GLY A 181 6.09 17.81 5.17
C GLY A 181 5.30 16.51 5.32
N SER A 182 5.83 15.37 4.87
CA SER A 182 5.19 14.07 5.15
C SER A 182 5.29 13.74 6.63
N SER A 183 4.32 13.00 7.13
CA SER A 183 4.34 12.49 8.50
C SER A 183 5.62 11.69 8.78
N GLY A 184 6.19 11.91 9.96
CA GLY A 184 7.48 11.31 10.36
C GLY A 184 8.72 11.87 9.65
N TYR A 185 8.60 12.89 8.78
CA TYR A 185 9.75 13.54 8.18
C TYR A 185 10.67 14.13 9.27
N GLN A 186 11.94 13.70 9.26
CA GLN A 186 12.96 14.06 10.26
C GLN A 186 12.65 13.67 11.72
N SER A 187 11.56 12.95 11.99
CA SER A 187 11.27 12.43 13.33
C SER A 187 12.20 11.28 13.70
N ASP A 188 12.58 10.46 12.71
CA ASP A 188 13.65 9.49 12.83
C ASP A 188 15.00 10.11 12.40
N ARG A 189 15.80 10.46 13.41
CA ARG A 189 17.18 10.97 13.23
C ARG A 189 18.23 9.86 13.33
N ALA A 190 17.85 8.67 13.79
CA ALA A 190 18.75 7.57 14.10
C ALA A 190 18.40 6.38 13.20
N LYS A 191 18.91 6.41 11.97
CA LYS A 191 18.75 5.32 11.00
C LYS A 191 19.95 4.36 11.11
N PRO A 192 19.88 3.30 11.94
CA PRO A 192 20.96 2.33 12.02
C PRO A 192 21.09 1.60 10.68
N GLU A 193 22.24 0.95 10.49
CA GLU A 193 22.38 -0.02 9.42
C GLU A 193 21.28 -1.10 9.55
N SER A 194 20.55 -1.31 8.48
CA SER A 194 19.36 -2.16 8.43
C SER A 194 19.30 -2.81 7.05
N ALA A 195 18.86 -4.07 6.99
CA ALA A 195 18.62 -4.75 5.72
C ALA A 195 17.47 -4.11 4.94
N LEU A 196 16.48 -3.58 5.67
CA LEU A 196 15.47 -2.71 5.12
C LEU A 196 16.08 -1.31 4.93
N ASP A 197 16.04 -0.77 3.71
CA ASP A 197 16.39 0.62 3.48
C ASP A 197 15.55 1.49 4.42
N LEU A 198 16.17 2.37 5.21
CA LEU A 198 15.49 3.36 6.08
C LEU A 198 15.71 4.82 5.61
N VAL A 199 16.51 5.03 4.56
CA VAL A 199 17.09 6.32 4.20
C VAL A 199 16.40 6.95 2.99
N SER A 200 16.20 6.18 1.92
CA SER A 200 15.62 6.67 0.66
C SER A 200 14.22 7.24 0.82
N ASP A 201 13.75 8.04 -0.12
CA ASP A 201 12.35 8.50 -0.11
C ASP A 201 11.47 7.43 -0.75
N ALA A 202 10.39 7.02 -0.10
CA ALA A 202 9.51 5.94 -0.56
C ALA A 202 8.23 6.52 -1.17
N LEU A 203 7.84 6.06 -2.36
CA LEU A 203 6.54 6.37 -2.98
C LEU A 203 5.97 5.12 -3.65
N HIS A 204 4.78 4.70 -3.26
CA HIS A 204 4.24 3.36 -3.57
C HIS A 204 2.80 3.46 -4.03
N THR A 205 2.48 2.80 -5.14
CA THR A 205 1.11 2.64 -5.62
C THR A 205 0.68 1.19 -5.64
N THR A 206 -0.45 0.92 -4.96
CA THR A 206 -1.00 -0.43 -4.83
C THR A 206 -2.51 -0.35 -4.92
N GLY A 207 -3.15 -1.38 -5.46
CA GLY A 207 -4.58 -1.35 -5.73
C GLY A 207 -5.05 -2.37 -6.75
N THR A 208 -6.25 -2.12 -7.26
CA THR A 208 -6.88 -2.91 -8.31
C THR A 208 -7.19 -2.04 -9.53
N VAL A 209 -7.26 -2.67 -10.70
CA VAL A 209 -7.54 -2.01 -11.98
C VAL A 209 -8.44 -2.90 -12.85
N GLY A 210 -9.44 -2.26 -13.47
CA GLY A 210 -10.41 -2.87 -14.36
C GLY A 210 -11.67 -3.33 -13.65
N VAL A 211 -12.74 -3.51 -14.43
CA VAL A 211 -14.04 -4.03 -13.97
C VAL A 211 -13.86 -5.27 -13.10
N ASP A 212 -14.62 -5.33 -12.01
CA ASP A 212 -14.61 -6.41 -11.00
C ASP A 212 -13.22 -6.66 -10.39
N ASP A 213 -12.39 -5.63 -10.29
CA ASP A 213 -11.03 -5.68 -9.73
C ASP A 213 -10.15 -6.69 -10.45
N ARG A 214 -10.24 -6.77 -11.78
CA ARG A 214 -9.58 -7.84 -12.56
C ARG A 214 -8.08 -7.95 -12.27
N SER A 215 -7.37 -6.83 -12.31
CA SER A 215 -5.93 -6.81 -12.05
C SER A 215 -5.63 -6.28 -10.67
N ILE A 216 -4.72 -6.94 -9.95
CA ILE A 216 -4.07 -6.38 -8.76
C ILE A 216 -2.71 -5.83 -9.20
N VAL A 217 -2.42 -4.58 -8.82
CA VAL A 217 -1.20 -3.87 -9.17
C VAL A 217 -0.49 -3.45 -7.88
N ALA A 218 0.80 -3.73 -7.78
CA ALA A 218 1.66 -3.24 -6.71
C ALA A 218 2.98 -2.73 -7.32
N VAL A 219 3.28 -1.45 -7.10
CA VAL A 219 4.50 -0.77 -7.54
C VAL A 219 5.09 -0.05 -6.34
N PHE A 220 6.21 -0.57 -5.87
CA PHE A 220 7.01 0.00 -4.80
C PHE A 220 8.24 0.66 -5.38
N THR A 221 8.57 1.87 -4.91
CA THR A 221 9.77 2.60 -5.34
C THR A 221 10.48 3.28 -4.19
N LEU A 222 11.81 3.23 -4.22
CA LEU A 222 12.70 4.02 -3.37
C LEU A 222 13.50 4.97 -4.26
N HIS A 223 13.52 6.24 -3.87
CA HIS A 223 14.19 7.32 -4.57
C HIS A 223 15.38 7.81 -3.74
N PRO A 224 16.39 8.44 -4.35
CA PRO A 224 17.45 9.11 -3.60
C PRO A 224 16.88 10.07 -2.55
N SER A 225 17.45 10.12 -1.35
CA SER A 225 16.98 11.02 -0.29
C SER A 225 17.06 12.49 -0.73
N GLY A 226 15.98 13.23 -0.48
CA GLY A 226 15.82 14.62 -0.94
C GLY A 226 15.23 14.74 -2.34
N THR A 227 14.68 13.66 -2.90
CA THR A 227 13.96 13.72 -4.17
C THR A 227 12.68 14.54 -3.98
N PRO A 228 12.41 15.57 -4.81
CA PRO A 228 11.16 16.30 -4.75
C PRO A 228 9.95 15.39 -4.99
N TYR A 229 8.87 15.61 -4.25
CA TYR A 229 7.69 14.74 -4.29
C TYR A 229 7.10 14.62 -5.70
N GLU A 230 7.03 15.73 -6.42
CA GLU A 230 6.54 15.79 -7.80
C GLU A 230 7.40 14.99 -8.78
N GLN A 231 8.71 14.90 -8.52
CA GLN A 231 9.61 14.08 -9.32
C GLN A 231 9.37 12.59 -9.06
N ALA A 232 9.26 12.20 -7.79
CA ALA A 232 8.92 10.82 -7.42
C ALA A 232 7.54 10.42 -7.96
N TYR A 233 6.55 11.32 -7.87
CA TYR A 233 5.20 11.18 -8.45
C TYR A 233 5.29 10.85 -9.94
N ALA A 234 5.99 11.67 -10.72
CA ALA A 234 6.13 11.49 -12.15
C ALA A 234 6.78 10.14 -12.50
N VAL A 235 7.81 9.73 -11.75
CA VAL A 235 8.48 8.43 -11.93
C VAL A 235 7.53 7.26 -11.66
N VAL A 236 6.81 7.26 -10.53
CA VAL A 236 5.87 6.17 -10.20
C VAL A 236 4.75 6.09 -11.22
N THR A 237 4.22 7.23 -11.67
CA THR A 237 3.21 7.30 -12.73
C THR A 237 3.73 6.76 -14.05
N GLN A 238 4.94 7.14 -14.47
CA GLN A 238 5.55 6.64 -15.70
C GLN A 238 5.82 5.13 -15.64
N LEU A 239 6.33 4.62 -14.51
CA LEU A 239 6.51 3.18 -14.30
C LEU A 239 5.19 2.43 -14.43
N THR A 240 4.14 2.93 -13.78
CA THR A 240 2.81 2.32 -13.81
C THR A 240 2.22 2.35 -15.23
N ALA A 241 2.42 3.45 -15.97
CA ALA A 241 2.02 3.56 -17.38
C ALA A 241 2.78 2.61 -18.30
N GLY A 242 3.96 2.12 -17.90
CA GLY A 242 4.72 1.13 -18.65
C GLY A 242 4.21 -0.31 -18.49
N LEU A 243 3.32 -0.58 -17.54
CA LEU A 243 2.91 -1.94 -17.19
C LEU A 243 1.84 -2.50 -18.13
N THR A 244 1.91 -3.81 -18.33
CA THR A 244 0.80 -4.61 -18.87
C THR A 244 -0.20 -4.87 -17.73
N VAL A 245 -1.38 -4.25 -17.79
CA VAL A 245 -2.43 -4.37 -16.77
C VAL A 245 -3.74 -4.83 -17.42
N PRO A 246 -4.05 -6.14 -17.39
CA PRO A 246 -5.25 -6.69 -17.99
C PRO A 246 -6.56 -6.07 -17.45
N GLY A 247 -7.44 -5.64 -18.35
CA GLY A 247 -8.68 -4.95 -17.98
C GLY A 247 -8.51 -3.46 -17.67
N GLY A 248 -7.28 -2.94 -17.60
CA GLY A 248 -7.05 -1.51 -17.42
C GLY A 248 -7.37 -0.70 -18.67
N VAL A 249 -8.28 0.24 -18.54
CA VAL A 249 -8.53 1.29 -19.54
C VAL A 249 -7.69 2.50 -19.17
N ARG A 250 -6.82 2.94 -20.07
CA ARG A 250 -5.92 4.06 -19.80
C ARG A 250 -6.66 5.39 -19.95
N ALA A 251 -6.42 6.30 -19.01
CA ALA A 251 -6.88 7.68 -19.10
C ALA A 251 -6.40 8.29 -20.43
N GLN A 252 -7.28 8.99 -21.15
CA GLN A 252 -6.86 9.73 -22.34
C GLN A 252 -5.95 10.87 -21.88
N ALA A 253 -4.81 11.06 -22.55
CA ALA A 253 -3.99 12.25 -22.33
C ALA A 253 -4.84 13.49 -22.71
N GLY A 254 -5.19 14.30 -21.72
CA GLY A 254 -5.85 15.59 -21.91
C GLY A 254 -4.92 16.63 -22.53
#